data_AF-A0A8T4HNM1-F1
#
_entry.id   AF-A0A8T4HNM1-F1
#
_cell.length_a   1.000
_cell.length_b   1.000
_cell.length_c   1.000
_cell.angle_alpha   90.00
_cell.angle_beta   90.00
_cell.angle_gamma   90.00
#
_symmetry.space_group_name_H-M   'P 1'
#
loop_
_entity.id
_entity.type
_entity.pdbx_description
1 polymer ?
#
loop_
_entity_poly.entity_id
_entity_poly.type
_entity_poly.pdbx_seq_one_letter_code
_entity_poly.pdbx_strand_id
1 'polypeptide(L)' 'MTTKHLSHGYLLTAHELLHDPYGGFNRLREENPIAQGNLNGSTVWIITRHDAVSAVLNDRRVVPTSGSV' A
#
# COMPACT_ATOMS: atom_id res chain seq x y z
N MET A 1 -15.72 -4.15 -14.46
CA MET A 1 -15.75 -4.54 -13.03
C MET A 1 -15.28 -3.36 -12.22
N THR A 2 -16.23 -2.65 -11.62
CA THR A 2 -16.03 -1.37 -10.95
C THR A 2 -15.36 -1.60 -9.62
N THR A 3 -14.12 -1.13 -9.46
CA THR A 3 -13.46 -1.02 -8.16
C THR A 3 -14.37 -0.16 -7.30
N LYS A 4 -15.11 -0.77 -6.37
CA LYS A 4 -15.89 -0.04 -5.38
C LYS A 4 -14.87 0.72 -4.54
N HIS A 5 -14.77 2.02 -4.80
CA HIS A 5 -14.15 2.97 -3.88
C HIS A 5 -15.02 2.95 -2.60
N LEU A 6 -14.78 1.96 -1.74
CA LEU A 6 -15.25 1.99 -0.37
C LEU A 6 -14.68 3.27 0.22
N SER A 7 -15.49 4.01 0.94
CA SER A 7 -15.19 5.31 1.53
C SER A 7 -14.02 5.31 2.54
N HIS A 8 -13.24 4.22 2.59
CA HIS A 8 -12.27 3.82 3.61
C HIS A 8 -11.07 3.04 3.00
N GLY A 9 -10.24 3.68 2.18
CA GLY A 9 -8.90 3.18 1.79
C GLY A 9 -8.83 1.80 1.10
N TYR A 10 -7.61 1.31 0.87
CA TYR A 10 -7.35 -0.02 0.29
C TYR A 10 -7.17 -1.10 1.37
N LEU A 11 -7.84 -2.25 1.25
CA LEU A 11 -7.62 -3.39 2.15
C LEU A 11 -6.44 -4.22 1.63
N LEU A 12 -5.33 -4.30 2.37
CA LEU A 12 -4.15 -5.08 1.96
C LEU A 12 -4.38 -6.59 1.96
N THR A 13 -5.45 -7.04 2.61
CA THR A 13 -5.92 -8.44 2.64
C THR A 13 -6.99 -8.72 1.58
N ALA A 14 -7.28 -7.77 0.69
CA ALA A 14 -8.25 -7.96 -0.37
C ALA A 14 -7.82 -9.07 -1.34
N HIS A 15 -8.79 -9.85 -1.80
CA HIS A 15 -8.53 -10.98 -2.69
C HIS A 15 -7.80 -10.56 -3.97
N GLU A 16 -8.12 -9.39 -4.55
CA GLU A 16 -7.43 -8.90 -5.74
C GLU A 16 -5.94 -8.65 -5.55
N LEU A 17 -5.51 -8.22 -4.34
CA LEU A 17 -4.10 -7.99 -4.03
C LEU A 17 -3.38 -9.29 -3.64
N LEU A 18 -4.08 -10.25 -3.06
CA LEU A 18 -3.50 -11.54 -2.67
C LEU A 18 -3.36 -12.50 -3.85
N HIS A 19 -4.33 -12.50 -4.78
CA HIS A 19 -4.34 -13.40 -5.93
C HIS A 19 -3.46 -12.90 -7.08
N ASP A 20 -3.43 -11.59 -7.34
CA ASP A 20 -2.57 -10.96 -8.34
C ASP A 20 -1.87 -9.71 -7.76
N PRO A 21 -0.83 -9.90 -6.94
CA PRO A 21 -0.15 -8.78 -6.29
C PRO A 21 0.48 -7.83 -7.31
N TYR A 22 1.08 -8.35 -8.37
CA TYR A 22 1.73 -7.51 -9.38
C TYR A 22 0.70 -6.66 -10.13
N GLY A 23 -0.38 -7.25 -10.64
CA GLY A 23 -1.43 -6.49 -11.32
C GLY A 23 -2.15 -5.52 -10.39
N GLY A 24 -2.42 -5.94 -9.15
CA GLY A 24 -3.06 -5.12 -8.12
C GLY A 24 -2.25 -3.88 -7.74
N PHE A 25 -0.98 -4.08 -7.34
CA PHE A 25 -0.09 -2.96 -7.00
C PHE A 25 0.30 -2.13 -8.23
N ASN A 26 0.35 -2.72 -9.43
CA ASN A 26 0.56 -1.99 -10.67
C ASN A 26 -0.58 -0.99 -10.92
N ARG A 27 -1.83 -1.43 -10.76
CA ARG A 27 -2.99 -0.54 -10.89
C ARG A 27 -2.98 0.57 -9.83
N LEU A 28 -2.73 0.21 -8.57
CA LEU A 28 -2.61 1.18 -7.48
C LEU A 28 -1.53 2.23 -7.78
N ARG A 29 -0.40 1.82 -8.36
CA ARG A 29 0.70 2.72 -8.72
C ARG A 29 0.36 3.74 -9.81
N GLU A 30 -0.52 3.38 -10.74
CA GLU A 30 -0.98 4.30 -11.78
C GLU A 30 -2.13 5.19 -11.31
N GLU A 31 -3.04 4.66 -10.49
CA GLU A 31 -4.25 5.37 -10.06
C GLU A 31 -4.03 6.23 -8.81
N ASN A 32 -3.32 5.72 -7.81
CA ASN A 32 -3.08 6.39 -6.53
C ASN A 32 -1.76 5.90 -5.86
N PRO A 33 -0.60 6.44 -6.26
CA PRO A 33 0.71 5.89 -5.90
C PRO A 33 1.07 6.01 -4.40
N ILE A 34 0.39 6.87 -3.66
CA ILE A 34 0.48 7.00 -2.20
C ILE A 34 -0.95 6.95 -1.66
N ALA A 35 -1.33 5.80 -1.11
CA ALA A 35 -2.71 5.56 -0.69
C ALA A 35 -2.79 5.19 0.79
N GLN A 36 -3.91 5.55 1.42
CA GLN A 36 -4.25 5.04 2.74
C GLN A 36 -4.85 3.63 2.60
N GLY A 37 -4.42 2.73 3.47
CA GLY A 37 -4.92 1.36 3.51
C GLY A 37 -5.20 0.85 4.91
N ASN A 38 -5.70 -0.38 4.97
CA ASN A 38 -5.90 -1.13 6.20
C ASN A 38 -5.10 -2.43 6.13
N LEU A 39 -4.34 -2.71 7.19
CA LEU A 39 -3.68 -3.99 7.43
C LEU A 39 -4.11 -4.50 8.80
N ASN A 40 -4.91 -5.58 8.82
CA ASN A 40 -5.38 -6.23 10.05
C ASN A 40 -5.97 -5.24 11.07
N GLY A 41 -6.82 -4.32 10.61
CA GLY A 41 -7.46 -3.31 11.47
C GLY A 41 -6.63 -2.04 11.69
N SER A 42 -5.34 -2.02 11.34
CA SER A 42 -4.48 -0.84 11.45
C SER A 42 -4.51 -0.02 10.16
N THR A 43 -4.62 1.31 10.29
CA THR A 43 -4.41 2.22 9.17
C THR A 43 -2.94 2.30 8.79
N VAL A 44 -2.63 2.13 7.50
CA VAL A 44 -1.27 2.19 6.96
C VAL A 44 -1.21 3.09 5.73
N TRP A 45 0.01 3.52 5.38
CA TRP A 45 0.30 4.15 4.09
C TRP A 45 0.90 3.12 3.13
N ILE A 46 0.39 3.07 1.91
CA ILE A 46 0.86 2.20 0.83
C ILE A 46 1.58 3.07 -0.19
N ILE A 47 2.84 2.74 -0.49
CA ILE A 47 3.71 3.52 -1.38
C ILE A 47 4.21 2.60 -2.48
N THR A 48 3.94 2.94 -3.75
CA THR A 48 4.14 1.99 -4.87
C THR A 48 5.10 2.46 -5.96
N ARG A 49 5.46 3.75 -6.02
CA ARG A 49 6.46 4.25 -6.98
C ARG A 49 7.86 4.02 -6.43
N HIS A 50 8.76 3.52 -7.27
CA HIS A 50 10.10 3.11 -6.86
C HIS A 50 10.92 4.25 -6.22
N ASP A 51 10.84 5.45 -6.78
CA ASP A 51 11.50 6.66 -6.26
C ASP A 51 10.97 7.03 -4.87
N ALA A 52 9.64 7.00 -4.68
CA ALA A 52 9.00 7.29 -3.40
C ALA A 52 9.33 6.22 -2.34
N VAL A 53 9.30 4.92 -2.71
CA VAL A 53 9.72 3.82 -1.83
C VAL A 53 11.17 4.02 -1.41
N SER A 54 12.06 4.31 -2.37
CA SER A 54 13.48 4.55 -2.09
C SER A 54 13.68 5.73 -1.15
N ALA A 55 12.94 6.84 -1.36
CA ALA A 55 13.02 8.00 -0.49
C ALA A 55 12.61 7.68 0.95
N VAL A 56 11.51 6.94 1.13
CA VAL A 56 10.99 6.56 2.45
C VAL A 56 11.94 5.62 3.19
N LEU A 57 12.46 4.61 2.51
CA LEU A 57 13.39 3.65 3.12
C LEU A 57 14.74 4.29 3.51
N ASN A 58 15.12 5.41 2.87
CA ASN A 58 16.32 6.17 3.20
C ASN A 58 16.07 7.34 4.17
N ASP A 59 14.81 7.64 4.52
CA ASP A 59 14.46 8.75 5.41
C ASP A 59 14.65 8.34 6.88
N ARG A 60 15.61 8.98 7.56
CA ARG A 60 15.92 8.72 8.98
C ARG A 60 14.76 9.02 9.94
N ARG A 61 13.73 9.75 9.50
CA ARG A 61 12.51 10.01 10.28
C ARG A 61 11.59 8.79 10.31
N VAL A 62 11.74 7.86 9.37
CA VAL A 62 10.98 6.61 9.32
C VAL A 62 11.73 5.57 10.15
N VAL A 63 11.20 5.28 11.33
CA VAL A 63 11.83 4.34 12.27
C VAL A 63 11.15 2.98 12.15
N PRO A 64 11.87 1.90 11.83
CA PRO A 64 11.30 0.55 11.89
C PRO A 64 11.01 0.21 13.36
N THR A 65 9.81 -0.30 13.64
CA THR A 65 9.52 -0.86 14.96
C THR A 65 9.99 -2.31 15.02
N SER A 66 10.63 -2.70 16.11
CA SER A 66 11.14 -4.05 16.34
C SER A 66 9.98 -5.05 16.39
N GLY A 67 9.75 -5.75 15.28
CA GLY A 67 8.61 -6.65 15.07
C GLY A 67 8.30 -6.91 13.60
N SER A 68 8.79 -6.05 12.70
CA SER A 68 8.86 -6.35 11.26
C SER A 68 10.26 -6.86 10.91
N VAL A 69 10.44 -8.17 11.03
CA VAL A 69 11.46 -8.98 10.33
C VAL A 69 10.78 -10.16 9.68
#